data_AF-A0A5C7RGG1-F1
#
_entry.id   AF-A0A5C7RGG1-F1
#
_cell.length_a   1.000
_cell.length_b   1.000
_cell.length_c   1.000
_cell.angle_alpha   90.00
_cell.angle_beta   90.00
_cell.angle_gamma   90.00
#
_symmetry.space_group_name_H-M   'P 1'
#
loop_
_entity.id
_entity.type
_entity.pdbx_description
1 polymer ?
#
loop_
_entity_poly.entity_id
_entity_poly.type
_entity_poly.pdbx_seq_one_letter_code
_entity_poly.pdbx_strand_id
1 'polypeptide(L)' 'ARTLIERWRREYNEERPKGSLKGLTPSAYAQQMKRDAVQ' A
#
# COMPACT_ATOMS: atom_id res chain seq x y z
N ALA A 1 -8.06 13.96 16.29
CA ALA A 1 -7.42 14.20 14.97
C ALA A 1 -6.56 13.03 14.48
N ARG A 2 -5.67 12.44 15.29
CA ARG A 2 -4.76 11.34 14.86
C ARG A 2 -5.49 10.10 14.31
N THR A 3 -6.58 9.69 14.97
CA THR A 3 -7.38 8.52 14.59
C THR A 3 -7.94 8.59 13.17
N LEU A 4 -8.32 9.78 12.70
CA LEU A 4 -8.79 9.95 11.32
C LEU A 4 -7.63 9.76 10.34
N ILE A 5 -6.47 10.34 10.62
CA ILE A 5 -5.28 10.24 9.75
C ILE A 5 -4.82 8.78 9.65
N GLU A 6 -4.80 8.05 10.77
CA GLU A 6 -4.44 6.63 10.78
C GLU A 6 -5.44 5.79 10.00
N ARG A 7 -6.72 6.08 10.15
CA ARG A 7 -7.78 5.45 9.37
C ARG A 7 -7.59 5.69 7.86
N TRP A 8 -7.40 6.95 7.45
CA TRP A 8 -7.14 7.30 6.06
C TRP A 8 -5.88 6.62 5.51
N ARG A 9 -4.82 6.53 6.31
CA ARG A 9 -3.57 5.85 5.95
C ARG A 9 -3.80 4.37 5.69
N ARG A 10 -4.58 3.68 6.53
CA ARG A 10 -4.93 2.26 6.36
C ARG A 10 -5.77 2.05 5.11
N GLU A 11 -6.86 2.80 4.97
CA GLU A 11 -7.76 2.67 3.81
C GLU A 11 -7.02 2.88 2.48
N TYR A 12 -6.11 3.86 2.42
CA TYR A 12 -5.35 4.13 1.20
C TYR A 12 -4.28 3.10 0.89
N ASN A 13 -3.52 2.65 1.90
CA ASN A 13 -2.35 1.80 1.71
C ASN A 13 -2.66 0.30 1.67
N GLU A 14 -3.73 -0.12 2.34
CA GLU A 14 -4.03 -1.53 2.56
C GLU A 14 -5.32 -1.98 1.88
N GLU A 15 -6.31 -1.10 1.68
CA GLU A 15 -7.65 -1.52 1.23
C GLU A 15 -7.97 -1.06 -0.19
N ARG A 16 -7.34 0.01 -0.68
CA ARG A 16 -7.59 0.54 -2.03
C ARG A 16 -6.56 0.07 -3.06
N PRO A 17 -6.88 -0.94 -3.90
CA PRO A 17 -6.04 -1.30 -5.03
C PRO A 17 -5.91 -0.14 -6.01
N LYS A 18 -4.72 0.07 -6.58
CA LYS A 18 -4.45 1.14 -7.53
C LYS A 18 -4.15 0.56 -8.89
N GLY A 19 -4.88 1.00 -9.92
CA GLY A 19 -4.65 0.58 -11.31
C GLY A 19 -3.21 0.82 -11.77
N SER A 20 -2.60 1.93 -11.33
CA SER A 20 -1.19 2.27 -11.62
C SER A 20 -0.18 1.30 -10.98
N LEU A 21 -0.56 0.58 -9.93
CA LEU A 21 0.25 -0.46 -9.28
C LEU A 21 -0.13 -1.86 -9.75
N LYS A 22 -0.63 -1.99 -11.00
CA LYS A 22 -1.13 -3.24 -11.57
C LYS A 22 -2.28 -3.87 -10.77
N GLY A 23 -3.10 -3.03 -10.11
CA GLY A 23 -4.19 -3.49 -9.25
C GLY A 23 -3.75 -3.87 -7.83
N LEU A 24 -2.48 -3.69 -7.47
CA LEU A 24 -1.99 -3.92 -6.12
C LEU A 24 -2.28 -2.73 -5.20
N THR A 25 -2.33 -3.01 -3.91
CA THR A 25 -2.32 -1.96 -2.88
C THR A 25 -0.90 -1.42 -2.73
N PRO A 26 -0.72 -0.16 -2.29
CA PRO A 26 0.62 0.38 -2.03
C PRO A 26 1.47 -0.51 -1.11
N SER A 27 0.86 -1.12 -0.08
CA SER A 27 1.55 -2.06 0.82
C SER A 27 2.00 -3.33 0.10
N ALA A 28 1.14 -3.93 -0.73
CA ALA A 28 1.47 -5.12 -1.50
C ALA A 28 2.58 -4.85 -2.53
N TYR A 29 2.54 -3.70 -3.19
CA TYR A 29 3.58 -3.27 -4.12
C TYR A 29 4.93 -3.06 -3.40
N ALA A 30 4.93 -2.44 -2.23
CA ALA A 30 6.15 -2.29 -1.43
C ALA A 30 6.73 -3.64 -0.96
N GLN A 31 5.88 -4.62 -0.62
CA GLN A 31 6.32 -5.97 -0.31
C GLN A 31 6.94 -6.68 -1.52
N GLN A 32 6.36 -6.51 -2.71
CA GLN A 32 6.93 -7.04 -3.95
C GLN A 32 8.30 -6.41 -4.23
N MET A 33 8.42 -5.09 -4.14
CA MET A 33 9.71 -4.40 -4.33
C MET A 33 10.78 -4.85 -3.32
N LYS A 34 10.42 -5.14 -2.07
CA LYS A 34 11.37 -5.70 -1.09
C LYS A 34 11.86 -7.10 -1.48
N ARG A 35 11.03 -7.91 -2.11
CA ARG A 35 11.43 -9.23 -2.61
C ARG A 35 12.37 -9.09 -3.81
N ASP A 36 12.05 -8.17 -4.73
CA ASP A 36 12.86 -7.90 -5.92
C ASP A 36 14.20 -7.23 -5.58
N ALA A 37 14.25 -6.35 -4.58
CA ALA A 37 15.47 -5.64 -4.18
C ALA A 37 16.45 -6.47 -3.33
N VAL A 38 16.02 -7.65 -2.86
CA VAL A 38 16.84 -8.58 -2.05
C VAL A 38 17.38 -9.75 -2.90
N GLN A 39 17.00 -9.81 -4.18
CA GLN A 39 17.63 -10.66 -5.21
C GLN A 39 18.76 -9.89 -5.90
#